data_AF-A0A352VHF6-F1
#
_entry.id   AF-A0A352VHF6-F1
#
_cell.length_a   1.000
_cell.length_b   1.000
_cell.length_c   1.000
_cell.angle_alpha   90.00
_cell.angle_beta   90.00
_cell.angle_gamma   90.00
#
_symmetry.space_group_name_H-M   'P 1'
#
loop_
_entity.id
_entity.type
_entity.pdbx_description
1 polymer ?
#
loop_
_entity_poly.entity_id
_entity_poly.type
_entity_poly.pdbx_seq_one_letter_code
_entity_poly.pdbx_strand_id
1 'polypeptide(L)'
;HSNEALRLDSVHVEVRRWAVASKGKLAVGTGARETARLAQEIWELCHGLLEDDPDESTAHHALGILHYEVMKLSRFKRFLARMFLGNEALSLASWEKAVYHHERAVSLEPDIIAFRVGFAETLMRRDRKLEAMDQLRRATSLPLLHPGDSDYTGLAHRYLNELSAERNG
;
A
#
# COMPACT_ATOMS: atom_id res chain seq x y z
N HIS A 1 33.75 1.44 -15.03
CA HIS A 1 32.72 0.50 -15.54
C HIS A 1 31.70 0.08 -14.46
N SER A 2 32.07 -0.20 -13.20
CA SER A 2 31.12 -0.59 -12.14
C SER A 2 30.16 0.52 -11.66
N ASN A 3 30.65 1.75 -11.46
CA ASN A 3 29.83 2.86 -10.96
C ASN A 3 28.77 3.35 -11.95
N GLU A 4 29.01 3.18 -13.24
CA GLU A 4 28.06 3.60 -14.29
C GLU A 4 26.90 2.61 -14.41
N ALA A 5 27.18 1.30 -14.34
CA ALA A 5 26.16 0.26 -14.28
C ALA A 5 25.28 0.41 -13.01
N LEU A 6 25.89 0.56 -11.83
CA LEU A 6 25.15 0.78 -10.57
C LEU A 6 24.27 2.03 -10.62
N ARG A 7 24.73 3.09 -11.28
CA ARG A 7 23.96 4.32 -11.44
C ARG A 7 22.76 4.12 -12.38
N LEU A 8 22.96 3.44 -13.51
CA LEU A 8 21.88 3.12 -14.44
C LEU A 8 20.81 2.26 -13.77
N ASP A 9 21.22 1.28 -12.98
CA ASP A 9 20.31 0.42 -12.21
C ASP A 9 19.55 1.24 -11.16
N SER A 10 20.21 2.13 -10.42
CA SER A 10 19.54 2.99 -9.43
C SER A 10 18.51 3.94 -10.05
N VAL A 11 18.81 4.48 -11.24
CA VAL A 11 17.88 5.35 -11.98
C VAL A 11 16.69 4.53 -12.48
N HIS A 12 16.93 3.30 -12.94
CA HIS A 12 15.85 2.43 -13.40
C HIS A 12 14.90 2.03 -12.26
N VAL A 13 15.43 1.73 -11.08
CA VAL A 13 14.64 1.48 -9.86
C VAL A 13 13.81 2.71 -9.48
N GLU A 14 14.44 3.89 -9.45
CA GLU A 14 13.75 5.12 -9.09
C GLU A 14 12.59 5.43 -10.07
N VAL A 15 12.83 5.29 -11.37
CA VAL A 15 11.79 5.47 -12.41
C VAL A 15 10.60 4.52 -12.20
N ARG A 16 10.85 3.24 -11.85
CA ARG A 16 9.77 2.29 -11.56
C ARG A 16 9.01 2.65 -10.29
N ARG A 17 9.67 3.11 -9.23
CA ARG A 17 9.02 3.61 -8.00
C ARG A 17 8.10 4.80 -8.30
N TRP A 18 8.57 5.78 -9.08
CA TRP A 18 7.76 6.91 -9.52
C TRP A 18 6.57 6.47 -10.39
N ALA A 19 6.76 5.47 -11.26
CA ALA A 19 5.68 4.90 -12.05
C ALA A 19 4.59 4.25 -11.17
N VAL A 20 4.99 3.49 -10.14
CA VAL A 20 4.04 2.92 -9.15
C VAL A 20 3.25 4.03 -8.45
N ALA A 21 3.94 5.03 -7.89
CA ALA A 21 3.30 6.11 -7.16
C ALA A 21 2.35 6.94 -8.04
N SER A 22 2.77 7.28 -9.26
CA SER A 22 1.93 8.04 -10.20
C SER A 22 0.70 7.24 -10.63
N LYS A 23 0.85 5.98 -11.02
CA LYS A 23 -0.29 5.11 -11.39
C LYS A 23 -1.27 4.95 -10.23
N GLY A 24 -0.78 4.80 -8.99
CA GLY A 24 -1.61 4.76 -7.79
C GLY A 24 -2.47 6.02 -7.65
N LYS A 25 -1.88 7.21 -7.85
CA LYS A 25 -2.61 8.48 -7.84
C LYS A 25 -3.64 8.58 -8.97
N LEU A 26 -3.28 8.16 -10.20
CA LEU A 26 -4.21 8.16 -11.33
C LEU A 26 -5.44 7.27 -11.06
N ALA A 27 -5.24 6.10 -10.42
CA ALA A 27 -6.30 5.13 -10.18
C ALA A 27 -7.46 5.65 -9.32
N VAL A 28 -7.24 6.67 -8.47
CA VAL A 28 -8.23 7.26 -7.55
C VAL A 28 -9.38 7.96 -8.31
N GLY A 29 -9.15 8.42 -9.54
CA GLY A 29 -10.13 9.20 -10.32
C GLY A 29 -10.67 8.49 -11.57
N THR A 30 -10.21 7.28 -11.88
CA THR A 30 -10.53 6.60 -13.14
C THR A 30 -11.73 5.65 -13.03
N GLY A 31 -12.32 5.31 -14.19
CA GLY A 31 -13.36 4.28 -14.26
C GLY A 31 -12.84 2.87 -13.99
N ALA A 32 -13.73 1.95 -13.62
CA ALA A 32 -13.37 0.61 -13.13
C ALA A 32 -12.43 -0.21 -14.04
N ARG A 33 -12.61 -0.12 -15.37
CA ARG A 33 -11.74 -0.81 -16.34
C ARG A 33 -10.31 -0.27 -16.30
N GLU A 34 -10.18 1.05 -16.24
CA GLU A 34 -8.88 1.71 -16.22
C GLU A 34 -8.18 1.53 -14.88
N THR A 35 -8.93 1.64 -13.77
CA THR A 35 -8.41 1.30 -12.42
C THR A 35 -7.87 -0.13 -12.37
N ALA A 36 -8.54 -1.10 -13.01
CA ALA A 36 -8.07 -2.47 -13.05
C ALA A 36 -6.82 -2.66 -13.92
N ARG A 37 -6.70 -1.94 -15.04
CA ARG A 37 -5.48 -1.91 -15.86
C ARG A 37 -4.31 -1.34 -15.06
N LEU A 38 -4.51 -0.20 -14.40
CA LEU A 38 -3.50 0.44 -13.55
C LEU A 38 -3.10 -0.47 -12.39
N ALA A 39 -4.04 -1.19 -11.77
CA ALA A 39 -3.74 -2.17 -10.73
C ALA A 39 -2.85 -3.31 -11.25
N GLN A 40 -3.11 -3.84 -12.46
CA GLN A 40 -2.26 -4.86 -13.06
C GLN A 40 -0.84 -4.33 -13.33
N GLU A 41 -0.70 -3.12 -13.87
CA GLU A 41 0.60 -2.52 -14.11
C GLU A 41 1.38 -2.24 -12.82
N ILE A 42 0.70 -1.79 -11.76
CA ILE A 42 1.31 -1.63 -10.44
C ILE A 42 1.80 -2.99 -9.93
N TRP A 43 0.99 -4.05 -10.09
CA TRP A 43 1.35 -5.39 -9.67
C TRP A 43 2.62 -5.88 -10.38
N GLU A 44 2.70 -5.74 -11.70
CA GLU A 44 3.86 -6.15 -12.52
C GLU A 44 5.11 -5.36 -12.14
N LEU A 45 4.99 -4.03 -12.03
CA LEU A 45 6.10 -3.16 -11.62
C LEU A 45 6.62 -3.52 -10.23
N CYS A 46 5.73 -3.80 -9.27
CA CYS A 46 6.14 -4.15 -7.91
C CYS A 46 6.81 -5.52 -7.87
N HIS A 47 6.32 -6.52 -8.62
CA HIS A 47 6.98 -7.83 -8.65
C HIS A 47 8.36 -7.75 -9.30
N GLY A 48 8.51 -6.97 -10.38
CA GLY A 48 9.83 -6.71 -10.95
C GLY A 48 10.78 -5.97 -10.00
N LEU A 49 10.28 -5.02 -9.20
CA LEU A 49 11.08 -4.38 -8.14
C LEU A 49 11.53 -5.39 -7.08
N LEU A 50 10.65 -6.31 -6.69
CA LEU A 50 10.94 -7.34 -5.68
C LEU A 50 11.84 -8.48 -6.20
N GLU A 51 11.86 -8.72 -7.51
CA GLU A 51 12.84 -9.62 -8.14
C GLU A 51 14.25 -9.05 -8.07
N ASP A 52 14.39 -7.73 -8.21
CA ASP A 52 15.68 -7.03 -8.12
C ASP A 52 16.13 -6.83 -6.67
N ASP A 53 15.19 -6.45 -5.79
CA ASP A 53 15.41 -6.26 -4.35
C ASP A 53 14.19 -6.77 -3.55
N PRO A 54 14.27 -7.95 -2.91
CA PRO A 54 13.19 -8.50 -2.09
C PRO A 54 12.79 -7.62 -0.90
N ASP A 55 13.64 -6.66 -0.53
CA ASP A 55 13.46 -5.76 0.61
C ASP A 55 13.08 -4.33 0.15
N GLU A 56 12.57 -4.19 -1.08
CA GLU A 56 12.11 -2.92 -1.62
C GLU A 56 10.79 -2.48 -0.93
N SER A 57 10.91 -1.55 0.02
CA SER A 57 9.83 -1.10 0.89
C SER A 57 8.63 -0.49 0.12
N THR A 58 8.88 0.20 -0.99
CA THR A 58 7.84 0.91 -1.76
C THR A 58 6.94 -0.07 -2.50
N ALA A 59 7.52 -1.13 -3.09
CA ALA A 59 6.82 -2.22 -3.73
C ALA A 59 5.99 -3.00 -2.71
N HIS A 60 6.55 -3.28 -1.53
CA HIS A 60 5.78 -3.85 -0.43
C HIS A 60 4.60 -2.95 -0.05
N HIS A 61 4.80 -1.64 0.14
CA HIS A 61 3.71 -0.75 0.49
C HIS A 61 2.61 -0.72 -0.59
N ALA A 62 2.99 -0.61 -1.86
CA ALA A 62 2.07 -0.56 -2.98
C ALA A 62 1.28 -1.87 -3.16
N LEU A 63 1.91 -3.03 -3.00
CA LEU A 63 1.23 -4.33 -3.02
C LEU A 63 0.28 -4.49 -1.82
N GLY A 64 0.64 -3.96 -0.65
CA GLY A 64 -0.25 -3.88 0.51
C GLY A 64 -1.54 -3.13 0.18
N ILE A 65 -1.41 -1.91 -0.36
CA ILE A 65 -2.54 -1.07 -0.79
C ILE A 65 -3.37 -1.80 -1.86
N LEU A 66 -2.73 -2.35 -2.88
CA LEU A 66 -3.40 -3.04 -3.98
C LEU A 66 -4.25 -4.20 -3.45
N HIS A 67 -3.68 -5.05 -2.61
CA HIS A 67 -4.41 -6.16 -2.01
C HIS A 67 -5.56 -5.68 -1.14
N TYR A 68 -5.34 -4.67 -0.30
CA TYR A 68 -6.37 -4.06 0.53
C TYR A 68 -7.53 -3.51 -0.29
N GLU A 69 -7.27 -2.74 -1.34
CA GLU A 69 -8.31 -2.11 -2.17
C GLU A 69 -9.11 -3.14 -2.97
N VAL A 70 -8.44 -4.14 -3.55
CA VAL A 70 -9.14 -5.25 -4.23
C VAL A 70 -10.02 -6.03 -3.25
N MET A 71 -9.52 -6.23 -2.03
CA MET A 71 -10.24 -6.97 -1.00
C MET A 71 -11.40 -6.19 -0.37
N LYS A 72 -11.38 -4.85 -0.42
CA LYS A 72 -12.50 -3.97 -0.03
C LYS A 72 -13.67 -4.03 -1.00
N LEU A 73 -13.44 -4.39 -2.27
CA LEU A 73 -14.53 -4.55 -3.23
C LEU A 73 -15.50 -5.65 -2.77
N SER A 74 -16.80 -5.40 -2.95
CA SER A 74 -17.82 -6.43 -2.70
C SER A 74 -17.57 -7.67 -3.56
N ARG A 75 -17.98 -8.84 -3.07
CA ARG A 75 -17.78 -10.12 -3.78
C ARG A 75 -18.33 -10.08 -5.21
N PHE A 76 -19.47 -9.43 -5.42
CA PHE A 76 -20.06 -9.23 -6.74
C PHE A 76 -19.19 -8.34 -7.64
N LYS A 77 -18.72 -7.19 -7.14
CA LYS A 77 -17.81 -6.31 -7.91
C LYS A 77 -16.51 -7.02 -8.26
N ARG A 78 -15.94 -7.79 -7.34
CA ARG A 78 -14.72 -8.57 -7.58
C ARG A 78 -14.94 -9.68 -8.60
N PHE A 79 -16.08 -10.36 -8.56
CA PHE A 79 -16.44 -11.38 -9.54
C PHE A 79 -16.54 -10.78 -10.95
N LEU A 80 -17.27 -9.67 -11.11
CA LEU A 80 -17.37 -8.99 -12.41
C LEU A 80 -16.00 -8.51 -12.89
N ALA A 81 -15.20 -7.90 -12.01
CA ALA A 81 -13.87 -7.43 -12.38
C ALA A 81 -12.98 -8.58 -12.87
N ARG A 82 -12.98 -9.73 -12.20
CA ARG A 82 -12.23 -10.93 -12.63
C ARG A 82 -12.73 -11.48 -13.97
N MET A 83 -14.04 -11.57 -14.15
CA MET A 83 -14.64 -12.13 -15.36
C MET A 83 -14.38 -11.27 -16.61
N PHE A 84 -14.38 -9.95 -16.47
CA PHE A 84 -14.22 -9.03 -17.60
C PHE A 84 -12.77 -8.61 -17.87
N LEU A 85 -11.87 -8.74 -16.89
CA LEU A 85 -10.51 -8.19 -16.98
C LEU A 85 -9.42 -9.26 -16.84
N GLY A 86 -9.73 -10.43 -16.27
CA GLY A 86 -8.84 -11.59 -16.27
C GLY A 86 -7.43 -11.38 -15.70
N ASN A 87 -7.23 -10.35 -14.84
CA ASN A 87 -5.89 -9.93 -14.45
C ASN A 87 -5.42 -10.54 -13.10
N GLU A 88 -4.11 -10.70 -12.94
CA GLU A 88 -3.48 -11.41 -11.82
C GLU A 88 -3.60 -10.63 -10.51
N ALA A 89 -3.48 -9.30 -10.58
CA ALA A 89 -3.69 -8.40 -9.45
C ALA A 89 -5.03 -8.66 -8.76
N LEU A 90 -6.10 -8.88 -9.52
CA LEU A 90 -7.42 -9.18 -8.97
C LEU A 90 -7.58 -10.63 -8.51
N SER A 91 -6.96 -11.59 -9.19
CA SER A 91 -7.14 -13.02 -8.90
C SER A 91 -6.37 -13.43 -7.64
N LEU A 92 -5.14 -12.94 -7.48
CA LEU A 92 -4.23 -13.31 -6.39
C LEU A 92 -4.40 -12.49 -5.11
N ALA A 93 -5.31 -11.50 -5.12
CA ALA A 93 -5.53 -10.65 -3.97
C ALA A 93 -6.18 -11.35 -2.78
N SER A 94 -5.60 -11.11 -1.60
CA SER A 94 -6.05 -11.65 -0.32
C SER A 94 -5.75 -10.66 0.80
N TRP A 95 -6.46 -10.82 1.92
CA TRP A 95 -6.20 -10.00 3.11
C TRP A 95 -4.87 -10.35 3.76
N GLU A 96 -4.48 -11.63 3.68
CA GLU A 96 -3.25 -12.16 4.24
C GLU A 96 -2.04 -11.54 3.53
N LYS A 97 -2.10 -11.41 2.21
CA LYS A 97 -1.07 -10.68 1.45
C LYS A 97 -1.06 -9.18 1.73
N ALA A 98 -2.23 -8.55 1.91
CA ALA A 98 -2.29 -7.14 2.31
C ALA A 98 -1.54 -6.91 3.63
N VAL A 99 -1.83 -7.74 4.65
CA VAL A 99 -1.15 -7.71 5.94
C VAL A 99 0.36 -7.94 5.77
N TYR A 100 0.75 -9.01 5.08
CA TYR A 100 2.16 -9.35 4.87
C TYR A 100 2.95 -8.20 4.23
N HIS A 101 2.45 -7.65 3.13
CA HIS A 101 3.14 -6.60 2.41
C HIS A 101 3.18 -5.27 3.19
N HIS A 102 2.12 -4.91 3.90
CA HIS A 102 2.13 -3.74 4.78
C HIS A 102 3.07 -3.89 5.97
N GLU A 103 3.07 -5.05 6.63
CA GLU A 103 3.97 -5.37 7.73
C GLU A 103 5.42 -5.31 7.26
N ARG A 104 5.73 -5.88 6.09
CA ARG A 104 7.07 -5.85 5.52
C ARG A 104 7.52 -4.42 5.23
N ALA A 105 6.68 -3.59 4.60
CA ALA A 105 6.98 -2.18 4.34
C ALA A 105 7.31 -1.42 5.64
N VAL A 106 6.51 -1.58 6.70
CA VAL A 106 6.76 -0.96 8.01
C VAL A 106 8.02 -1.51 8.69
N SER A 107 8.34 -2.80 8.51
CA SER A 107 9.54 -3.40 9.07
C SER A 107 10.83 -2.87 8.43
N LEU A 108 10.77 -2.56 7.13
CA LEU A 108 11.88 -2.06 6.33
C LEU A 108 12.11 -0.57 6.59
N GLU A 109 11.02 0.21 6.58
CA GLU A 109 11.06 1.67 6.79
C GLU A 109 10.04 2.08 7.86
N PRO A 110 10.42 1.95 9.16
CA PRO A 110 9.53 2.21 10.27
C PRO A 110 9.16 3.69 10.44
N ASP A 111 9.89 4.62 9.82
CA ASP A 111 9.72 6.05 10.05
C ASP A 111 8.84 6.73 8.98
N ILE A 112 8.29 5.96 8.03
CA ILE A 112 7.33 6.46 7.04
C ILE A 112 5.91 6.39 7.61
N ILE A 113 5.31 7.55 7.83
CA ILE A 113 3.97 7.70 8.41
C ILE A 113 2.92 7.01 7.53
N ALA A 114 2.98 7.21 6.20
CA ALA A 114 2.05 6.60 5.25
C ALA A 114 2.03 5.06 5.32
N PHE A 115 3.18 4.43 5.55
CA PHE A 115 3.29 2.96 5.63
C PHE A 115 2.56 2.44 6.86
N ARG A 116 2.74 3.10 8.00
CA ARG A 116 2.05 2.76 9.25
C ARG A 116 0.55 2.95 9.15
N VAL A 117 0.09 4.05 8.54
CA VAL A 117 -1.34 4.32 8.37
C VAL A 117 -1.99 3.29 7.45
N GLY A 118 -1.37 2.97 6.30
CA GLY A 118 -1.86 1.91 5.41
C GLY A 118 -1.92 0.53 6.10
N PHE A 119 -0.93 0.21 6.93
CA PHE A 119 -0.95 -1.02 7.71
C PHE A 119 -2.10 -1.02 8.73
N ALA A 120 -2.29 0.08 9.46
CA ALA A 120 -3.36 0.22 10.43
C ALA A 120 -4.75 0.06 9.79
N GLU A 121 -4.99 0.64 8.61
CA GLU A 121 -6.24 0.46 7.89
C GLU A 121 -6.52 -1.03 7.56
N THR A 122 -5.48 -1.74 7.10
CA THR A 122 -5.58 -3.17 6.84
C THR A 122 -5.88 -3.94 8.12
N LEU A 123 -5.19 -3.63 9.22
CA LEU A 123 -5.43 -4.27 10.53
C LEU A 123 -6.85 -4.02 11.04
N MET A 124 -7.39 -2.79 10.90
CA MET A 124 -8.77 -2.46 11.25
C MET A 124 -9.77 -3.30 10.45
N ARG A 125 -9.56 -3.47 9.14
CA ARG A 125 -10.40 -4.36 8.29
C ARG A 125 -10.32 -5.83 8.68
N ARG A 126 -9.25 -6.24 9.37
CA ARG A 126 -9.06 -7.59 9.91
C ARG A 126 -9.43 -7.72 11.38
N ASP A 127 -10.11 -6.71 11.93
CA ASP A 127 -10.54 -6.66 13.33
C ASP A 127 -9.37 -6.73 14.35
N ARG A 128 -8.15 -6.47 13.89
CA ARG A 128 -6.92 -6.40 14.71
C ARG A 128 -6.75 -5.00 15.28
N LYS A 129 -7.79 -4.50 15.97
CA LYS A 129 -7.90 -3.09 16.37
C LYS A 129 -6.78 -2.62 17.30
N LEU A 130 -6.35 -3.45 18.26
CA LEU A 130 -5.26 -3.09 19.18
C LEU A 130 -3.93 -2.87 18.45
N GLU A 131 -3.63 -3.73 17.47
CA GLU A 131 -2.42 -3.60 16.65
C GLU A 131 -2.51 -2.40 15.72
N ALA A 132 -3.68 -2.12 15.16
CA ALA A 132 -3.92 -0.89 14.40
C ALA A 132 -3.65 0.35 15.26
N MET A 133 -4.15 0.40 16.50
CA MET A 133 -3.89 1.52 17.40
C MET A 133 -2.40 1.70 17.71
N ASP A 134 -1.62 0.62 17.85
CA ASP A 134 -0.16 0.71 18.02
C ASP A 134 0.50 1.37 16.80
N GLN A 135 0.16 0.93 15.59
CA GLN A 135 0.67 1.53 14.36
C GLN A 135 0.31 3.01 14.24
N LEU A 136 -0.93 3.39 14.57
CA LEU A 136 -1.40 4.77 14.51
C LEU A 136 -0.72 5.65 15.56
N ARG A 137 -0.53 5.17 16.80
CA ARG A 137 0.20 5.93 17.83
C ARG A 137 1.63 6.21 17.41
N ARG A 138 2.32 5.19 16.86
CA ARG A 138 3.66 5.36 16.30
C ARG A 138 3.65 6.37 15.17
N ALA A 139 2.71 6.27 14.23
CA ALA A 139 2.56 7.22 13.12
C ALA A 139 2.44 8.67 13.61
N THR A 140 1.62 8.94 14.63
CA THR A 140 1.44 10.29 15.19
C THR A 140 2.64 10.83 16.00
N SER A 141 3.59 9.96 16.36
CA SER A 141 4.79 10.35 17.10
C SER A 141 6.00 10.66 16.22
N LEU A 142 5.93 10.33 14.93
CA LEU A 142 7.03 10.51 13.98
C LEU A 142 7.13 11.96 13.49
N PRO A 143 8.34 12.43 13.14
CA PRO A 143 8.52 13.74 12.53
C PRO A 143 7.92 13.79 11.12
N LEU A 144 7.46 14.97 10.68
CA LEU A 144 6.96 15.21 9.33
C LEU A 144 8.13 15.44 8.38
N LEU A 145 8.50 14.44 7.59
CA LEU A 145 9.68 14.46 6.71
C LEU A 145 9.33 14.36 5.22
N HIS A 146 8.16 13.82 4.88
CA HIS A 146 7.73 13.52 3.52
C HIS A 146 6.50 14.36 3.13
N PRO A 147 6.35 14.69 1.84
CA PRO A 147 5.13 15.31 1.34
C PRO A 147 3.89 14.46 1.67
N GLY A 148 2.88 15.08 2.28
CA GLY A 148 1.64 14.41 2.68
C GLY A 148 1.65 13.82 4.10
N ASP A 149 2.77 13.87 4.82
CA ASP A 149 2.86 13.37 6.21
C ASP A 149 1.84 14.04 7.14
N SER A 150 1.53 15.32 6.93
CA SER A 150 0.49 16.03 7.69
C SER A 150 -0.90 15.41 7.49
N ASP A 151 -1.22 15.00 6.27
CA ASP A 151 -2.52 14.42 5.92
C ASP A 151 -2.66 13.03 6.54
N TYR A 152 -1.60 12.22 6.45
CA TYR A 152 -1.55 10.90 7.08
C TYR A 152 -1.57 10.99 8.61
N THR A 153 -0.90 11.97 9.20
CA THR A 153 -0.94 12.23 10.65
C THR A 153 -2.35 12.61 11.09
N GLY A 154 -3.02 13.49 10.33
CA GLY A 154 -4.42 13.85 10.58
C GLY A 154 -5.37 12.66 10.47
N LEU A 155 -5.15 11.79 9.48
CA LEU A 155 -5.89 10.54 9.33
C LEU A 155 -5.65 9.58 10.51
N ALA A 156 -4.40 9.48 10.97
CA ALA A 156 -4.03 8.63 12.08
C ALA A 156 -4.73 9.06 13.40
N HIS A 157 -4.75 10.36 13.68
CA HIS A 157 -5.50 10.89 14.82
C HIS A 157 -6.99 10.60 14.73
N ARG A 158 -7.59 10.73 13.55
CA ARG A 158 -9.00 10.42 13.34
C ARG A 158 -9.32 8.96 13.68
N TYR A 159 -8.55 8.03 13.12
CA TYR A 159 -8.73 6.59 13.40
C TYR A 159 -8.50 6.24 14.87
N LEU A 160 -7.53 6.86 15.54
CA LEU A 160 -7.33 6.67 16.99
C LEU A 160 -8.54 7.11 17.81
N ASN A 161 -9.15 8.24 17.46
CA ASN A 161 -10.34 8.75 18.13
C ASN A 161 -11.54 7.82 17.93
N GLU A 162 -11.77 7.37 16.70
CA GLU A 162 -12.84 6.42 16.36
C GLU A 162 -12.69 5.10 17.13
N LEU A 163 -11.51 4.47 17.09
CA LEU A 163 -11.23 3.21 17.79
C LEU A 163 -11.31 3.34 19.32
N SER A 164 -10.95 4.51 19.86
CA SER A 164 -11.04 4.76 21.31
C SER A 164 -12.50 4.95 21.75
N ALA A 165 -13.33 5.60 20.93
CA ALA A 165 -14.75 5.77 21.20
C ALA A 165 -15.49 4.42 21.19
N GLU A 166 -15.21 3.56 20.21
CA GLU A 166 -15.78 2.21 20.11
C GLU A 166 -15.45 1.32 21.33
N ARG A 167 -14.33 1.56 22.01
CA ARG A 167 -13.93 0.79 23.19
C ARG A 167 -14.63 1.23 24.47
N ASN A 168 -15.09 2.48 24.50
CA ASN A 168 -15.64 3.12 25.69
C ASN A 168 -17.19 3.15 25.70
N GLY A 169 -17.84 2.75 24.60
CA GLY A 169 -19.29 2.58 24.49
C GLY A 169 -19.70 1.13 24.61
#